data_AF-A0A2A5FJ62-F1
#
_entry.id   AF-A0A2A5FJ62-F1
#
_cell.length_a   1.000
_cell.length_b   1.000
_cell.length_c   1.000
_cell.angle_alpha   90.00
_cell.angle_beta   90.00
_cell.angle_gamma   90.00
#
_symmetry.space_group_name_H-M   'P 1'
#
loop_
_entity.id
_entity.type
_entity.pdbx_description
1 polymer ?
#
loop_
_entity_poly.entity_id
_entity_poly.type
_entity_poly.pdbx_seq_one_letter_code
_entity_poly.pdbx_strand_id
1 'polypeptide(L)'
;MMQRSYDISINDSAIFMERNVPTVRSRKGWNDKTLYKVRFFLEGRDLFFVESVVYHLHPSFREALRLVTRTATNQECDLVNWLWGLFTVTAVVTMSDGNTMVIEHKMHFDKELKEREKDINYIKR
;
A
#
# COMPACT_ATOMS: atom_id res chain seq x y z
N MET A 1 5.44 11.85 -29.23
CA MET A 1 5.24 12.36 -27.86
C MET A 1 6.10 11.49 -26.95
N MET A 2 7.17 12.02 -26.36
CA MET A 2 8.00 11.26 -25.40
C MET A 2 7.24 11.22 -24.07
N GLN A 3 6.86 10.03 -23.62
CA GLN A 3 6.31 9.83 -22.29
C GLN A 3 7.45 10.08 -21.29
N ARG A 4 7.32 11.12 -20.46
CA ARG A 4 8.26 11.30 -19.34
C ARG A 4 8.21 10.05 -18.46
N SER A 5 9.37 9.47 -18.17
CA SER A 5 9.47 8.36 -17.22
C SER A 5 9.61 8.97 -15.83
N TYR A 6 8.65 8.69 -14.94
CA TYR A 6 8.75 9.04 -13.53
C TYR A 6 9.29 7.83 -12.75
N ASP A 7 10.17 8.09 -11.79
CA ASP A 7 10.67 7.12 -10.83
C ASP A 7 9.71 7.07 -9.64
N ILE A 8 8.64 6.28 -9.81
CA ILE A 8 7.57 6.04 -8.83
C ILE A 8 7.19 4.56 -8.90
N SER A 9 7.08 3.93 -7.73
CA SER A 9 6.60 2.56 -7.56
C SER A 9 5.61 2.49 -6.40
N ILE A 10 4.81 1.43 -6.36
CA ILE A 10 3.98 1.08 -5.20
C ILE A 10 4.75 0.05 -4.36
N ASN A 11 4.64 0.15 -3.05
CA ASN A 11 5.12 -0.84 -2.11
C ASN A 11 4.00 -1.26 -1.13
N ASP A 12 4.15 -2.40 -0.48
CA ASP A 12 3.20 -2.91 0.51
C ASP A 12 3.89 -3.42 1.77
N SER A 13 3.30 -3.14 2.94
CA SER A 13 3.83 -3.64 4.22
C SER A 13 2.72 -3.90 5.23
N ALA A 14 2.86 -4.99 5.97
CA ALA A 14 2.03 -5.29 7.13
C ALA A 14 2.65 -4.81 8.45
N ILE A 15 3.89 -4.30 8.39
CA ILE A 15 4.67 -3.86 9.54
C ILE A 15 4.52 -2.34 9.69
N PHE A 16 4.11 -1.92 10.87
CA PHE A 16 4.05 -0.52 11.27
C PHE A 16 5.10 -0.26 12.35
N MET A 17 5.79 0.87 12.26
CA MET A 17 6.69 1.32 13.32
C MET A 17 5.88 2.04 14.40
N GLU A 18 5.51 1.34 15.46
CA GLU A 18 4.77 1.90 16.59
C GLU A 18 5.74 2.14 17.75
N ARG A 19 6.04 3.41 18.06
CA ARG A 19 7.03 3.79 19.09
C ARG A 19 8.40 3.12 18.87
N ASN A 20 8.86 3.09 17.63
CA ASN A 20 10.09 2.42 17.18
C ASN A 20 10.08 0.88 17.30
N VAL A 21 8.92 0.26 17.53
CA VAL A 21 8.78 -1.20 17.57
C VAL A 21 8.08 -1.68 16.29
N PRO A 22 8.72 -2.56 15.48
CA PRO A 22 8.08 -3.20 14.34
C PRO A 22 6.86 -4.01 14.81
N THR A 23 5.68 -3.60 14.37
CA THR A 23 4.42 -4.13 14.88
C THR A 23 3.53 -4.59 13.73
N VAL A 24 3.00 -5.80 13.85
CA VAL A 24 2.02 -6.35 12.90
C VAL A 24 0.68 -6.47 13.61
N ARG A 25 -0.36 -5.90 13.00
CA ARG A 25 -1.73 -6.02 13.50
C ARG A 25 -2.48 -7.07 12.72
N SER A 26 -3.02 -8.04 13.45
CA SER A 26 -3.80 -9.13 12.88
C SER A 26 -5.14 -9.27 13.60
N ARG A 27 -6.16 -9.78 12.91
CA ARG A 27 -7.45 -10.15 13.52
C ARG A 27 -8.04 -11.37 12.84
N LYS A 28 -8.97 -12.05 13.50
CA LYS A 28 -9.70 -13.16 12.91
C LYS A 28 -10.75 -12.65 11.92
N GLY A 29 -10.72 -13.14 10.68
CA GLY A 29 -11.73 -12.89 9.67
C GLY A 29 -12.96 -13.80 9.84
N TRP A 30 -14.01 -13.50 9.10
CA TRP A 30 -15.29 -14.24 9.13
C TRP A 30 -15.20 -15.70 8.64
N ASN A 31 -14.15 -16.03 7.89
CA ASN A 31 -13.90 -17.34 7.29
C ASN A 31 -12.70 -18.05 7.96
N ASP A 32 -12.45 -17.76 9.24
CA ASP A 32 -11.29 -18.21 10.02
C ASP A 32 -9.90 -17.80 9.50
N LYS A 33 -9.83 -17.05 8.39
CA LYS A 33 -8.56 -16.53 7.88
C LYS A 33 -8.08 -15.36 8.74
N THR A 34 -6.77 -15.30 8.96
CA THR A 34 -6.14 -14.13 9.59
C THR A 34 -6.12 -12.96 8.61
N LEU A 35 -6.72 -11.85 9.02
CA LEU A 35 -6.61 -10.56 8.34
C LEU A 35 -5.42 -9.82 8.91
N TYR A 36 -4.56 -9.30 8.05
CA TYR A 36 -3.48 -8.38 8.40
C TYR A 36 -3.90 -6.97 8.04
N LYS A 37 -3.51 -6.01 8.88
CA LYS A 37 -3.54 -4.59 8.50
C LYS A 37 -2.34 -4.36 7.60
N VAL A 38 -2.58 -3.91 6.37
CA VAL A 38 -1.54 -3.69 5.35
C VAL A 38 -1.66 -2.27 4.84
N ARG A 39 -0.51 -1.61 4.65
CA ARG A 39 -0.41 -0.32 3.96
C ARG A 39 0.08 -0.54 2.54
N PHE A 40 -0.48 0.19 1.60
CA PHE A 40 0.03 0.44 0.26
C PHE A 40 0.50 1.88 0.20
N PHE A 41 1.66 2.12 -0.36
CA PHE A 41 2.26 3.44 -0.36
C PHE A 41 3.17 3.61 -1.58
N LEU A 42 3.33 4.85 -2.03
CA LEU A 42 4.18 5.19 -3.14
C LEU A 42 5.59 5.49 -2.63
N GLU A 43 6.58 5.05 -3.40
CA GLU A 43 8.00 5.34 -3.19
C GLU A 43 8.62 5.80 -4.51
N GLY A 44 9.75 6.50 -4.43
CA GLY A 44 10.53 6.91 -5.60
C GLY A 44 10.98 8.36 -5.56
N ARG A 45 11.92 8.71 -6.44
CA ARG A 45 12.53 10.05 -6.46
C ARG A 45 11.56 11.14 -6.92
N ASP A 46 10.55 10.78 -7.70
CA ASP A 46 9.60 11.73 -8.28
C ASP A 46 8.28 11.84 -7.49
N LEU A 47 8.22 11.28 -6.28
CA LEU A 47 7.03 11.26 -5.42
C LEU A 47 6.49 12.67 -5.10
N PHE A 48 7.36 13.67 -5.06
CA PHE A 48 6.97 15.06 -4.78
C PHE A 48 6.13 15.70 -5.90
N PHE A 49 6.13 15.11 -7.10
CA PHE A 49 5.28 15.53 -8.20
C PHE A 49 3.90 14.86 -8.20
N VAL A 50 3.63 13.91 -7.29
CA VAL A 50 2.34 13.23 -7.23
C VAL A 50 1.28 14.17 -6.66
N GLU A 51 0.14 14.27 -7.35
CA GLU A 51 -1.05 14.96 -6.85
C GLU A 51 -2.01 13.99 -6.16
N SER A 52 -2.29 12.86 -6.81
CA SER A 52 -3.18 11.85 -6.27
C SER A 52 -2.94 10.47 -6.87
N VAL A 53 -3.53 9.45 -6.24
CA VAL A 53 -3.51 8.08 -6.72
C VAL A 53 -4.87 7.45 -6.55
N VAL A 54 -5.31 6.70 -7.56
CA VAL A 54 -6.47 5.81 -7.45
C VAL A 54 -5.94 4.38 -7.39
N TYR A 55 -6.09 3.73 -6.24
CA TYR A 55 -5.79 2.31 -6.07
C TYR A 55 -6.98 1.46 -6.49
N HIS A 56 -6.73 0.54 -7.41
CA HIS A 56 -7.63 -0.52 -7.84
C HIS A 56 -7.27 -1.80 -7.07
N LEU A 57 -8.04 -2.06 -6.02
CA LEU A 57 -7.97 -3.25 -5.21
C LEU A 57 -8.75 -4.40 -5.86
N HIS A 58 -8.59 -5.61 -5.31
CA HIS A 58 -9.34 -6.78 -5.76
C HIS A 58 -10.88 -6.53 -5.75
N PRO A 59 -11.65 -7.03 -6.73
CA PRO A 59 -13.09 -6.79 -6.81
C PRO A 59 -13.93 -7.25 -5.60
N SER A 60 -13.39 -8.13 -4.76
CA SER A 60 -14.05 -8.57 -3.52
C SER A 60 -14.12 -7.48 -2.44
N PHE A 61 -13.38 -6.38 -2.58
CA PHE A 61 -13.48 -5.25 -1.65
C PHE A 61 -14.72 -4.40 -1.97
N ARG A 62 -15.50 -4.04 -0.94
CA ARG A 62 -16.70 -3.19 -1.07
C ARG A 62 -16.42 -1.88 -1.81
N GLU A 63 -15.22 -1.33 -1.63
CA GLU A 63 -14.72 -0.16 -2.33
C GLU A 63 -13.40 -0.55 -2.96
N ALA A 64 -13.49 -1.17 -4.14
CA ALA A 64 -12.34 -1.63 -4.91
C ALA A 64 -11.54 -0.46 -5.52
N LEU A 65 -12.15 0.71 -5.68
CA LEU A 65 -11.48 1.94 -6.12
C LEU A 65 -11.30 2.88 -4.94
N ARG A 66 -10.06 3.28 -4.66
CA ARG A 66 -9.70 4.15 -3.54
C ARG A 66 -8.86 5.31 -4.01
N LEU A 67 -9.45 6.51 -4.04
CA LEU A 67 -8.73 7.75 -4.27
C LEU A 67 -8.00 8.18 -3.00
N VAL A 68 -6.71 8.47 -3.13
CA VAL A 68 -5.87 9.10 -2.11
C VAL A 68 -5.22 10.34 -2.71
N THR A 69 -5.57 11.51 -2.21
CA THR A 69 -4.90 12.76 -2.55
C THR A 69 -3.67 12.93 -1.69
N ARG A 70 -2.56 13.36 -2.28
CA ARG A 70 -1.33 13.66 -1.55
C ARG A 70 -1.57 14.87 -0.64
N THR A 71 -1.14 14.78 0.62
CA THR A 71 -1.24 15.88 1.58
C THR A 71 0.09 16.08 2.31
N ALA A 72 0.20 17.16 3.10
CA ALA A 72 1.37 17.38 3.95
C ALA A 72 1.61 16.24 4.97
N THR A 73 0.52 15.60 5.42
CA THR A 73 0.54 14.50 6.40
C THR A 73 0.48 13.10 5.77
N ASN A 74 0.21 13.01 4.47
CA ASN A 74 0.21 11.76 3.70
C ASN A 74 0.98 11.97 2.39
N GLN A 75 2.31 11.95 2.50
CA GLN A 75 3.22 12.28 1.42
C GLN A 75 3.45 11.12 0.45
N GLU A 76 3.28 9.89 0.95
CA GLU A 76 3.45 8.62 0.25
C GLU A 76 2.11 8.11 -0.32
N CYS A 77 1.03 8.90 -0.19
CA CYS A 77 -0.31 8.52 -0.60
C CYS A 77 -0.74 7.15 -0.03
N ASP A 78 -0.49 6.96 1.27
CA ASP A 78 -0.79 5.76 2.02
C ASP A 78 -2.27 5.39 1.93
N LEU A 79 -2.52 4.13 1.57
CA LEU A 79 -3.80 3.46 1.71
C LEU A 79 -3.64 2.27 2.66
N VAL A 80 -4.43 2.25 3.72
CA VAL A 80 -4.39 1.17 4.71
C VAL A 80 -5.65 0.33 4.65
N ASN A 81 -5.51 -0.98 4.56
CA ASN A 81 -6.64 -1.91 4.47
C ASN A 81 -6.40 -3.21 5.27
N TRP A 82 -7.48 -3.91 5.60
CA TRP A 82 -7.42 -5.25 6.20
C TRP A 82 -7.64 -6.31 5.14
N LEU A 83 -6.69 -7.24 5.01
CA LEU A 83 -6.73 -8.26 3.97
C LEU A 83 -6.06 -9.56 4.44
N TRP A 84 -6.44 -10.68 3.82
CA TRP A 84 -5.96 -12.02 4.19
C TRP A 84 -5.11 -12.67 3.09
N GLY A 85 -5.07 -12.09 1.89
CA GLY A 85 -4.46 -12.71 0.72
C GLY A 85 -3.75 -11.70 -0.16
N LEU A 86 -2.84 -12.19 -0.99
CA LEU A 86 -2.06 -11.41 -1.94
C LEU A 86 -2.83 -11.25 -3.25
N PHE A 87 -2.74 -10.08 -3.86
CA PHE A 87 -3.27 -9.79 -5.18
C PHE A 87 -2.40 -8.73 -5.87
N THR A 88 -2.64 -8.49 -7.16
CA THR A 88 -2.03 -7.36 -7.86
C THR A 88 -2.88 -6.12 -7.60
N VAL A 89 -2.24 -5.05 -7.13
CA VAL A 89 -2.83 -3.72 -7.04
C VAL A 89 -2.44 -2.95 -8.28
N THR A 90 -3.42 -2.34 -8.96
CA THR A 90 -3.13 -1.35 -10.00
C THR A 90 -3.34 0.04 -9.42
N ALA A 91 -2.40 0.95 -9.61
CA ALA A 91 -2.56 2.35 -9.24
C ALA A 91 -2.53 3.24 -10.47
N VAL A 92 -3.50 4.15 -10.57
CA VAL A 92 -3.47 5.26 -11.52
C VAL A 92 -2.97 6.48 -10.75
N VAL A 93 -1.74 6.88 -11.02
CA VAL A 93 -1.09 8.03 -10.37
C VAL A 93 -1.27 9.25 -11.26
N THR A 94 -1.80 10.32 -10.68
CA THR A 94 -1.92 11.64 -11.32
C THR A 94 -0.81 12.54 -10.80
N MET A 95 -0.03 13.07 -11.71
CA MET A 95 1.06 14.01 -11.46
C MET A 95 0.53 15.45 -11.42
N SER A 96 1.26 16.35 -10.77
CA SER A 96 0.90 17.76 -10.62
C SER A 96 0.88 18.56 -11.94
N ASP A 97 1.49 18.02 -13.01
CA ASP A 97 1.38 18.57 -14.36
C ASP A 97 0.18 18.00 -15.15
N GLY A 98 -0.66 17.19 -14.51
CA GLY A 98 -1.84 16.55 -15.08
C GLY A 98 -1.55 15.25 -15.83
N ASN A 99 -0.29 14.83 -15.97
CA ASN A 99 0.04 13.54 -16.56
C ASN A 99 -0.42 12.39 -15.66
N THR A 100 -0.77 11.26 -16.28
CA THR A 100 -1.12 10.04 -15.54
C THR A 100 -0.18 8.90 -15.92
N MET A 101 0.10 8.04 -14.94
CA MET A 101 0.80 6.77 -15.14
C MET A 101 0.08 5.64 -14.43
N VAL A 102 0.19 4.44 -14.99
CA VAL A 102 -0.39 3.22 -14.42
C VAL A 102 0.75 2.35 -13.91
N ILE A 103 0.66 1.96 -12.64
CA ILE A 103 1.64 1.09 -11.98
C ILE A 103 0.91 -0.17 -11.54
N GLU A 104 1.48 -1.34 -11.86
CA GLU A 104 1.02 -2.61 -11.32
C GLU A 104 1.98 -3.11 -10.26
N HIS A 105 1.43 -3.59 -9.16
CA HIS A 105 2.19 -4.04 -8.01
C HIS A 105 1.68 -5.38 -7.49
N LYS A 106 2.53 -6.39 -7.57
CA LYS A 106 2.26 -7.68 -6.95
C LYS A 106 2.64 -7.61 -5.47
N MET A 107 1.63 -7.72 -4.62
CA MET A 107 1.80 -7.69 -3.17
C MET A 107 2.77 -8.76 -2.67
N HIS A 108 3.54 -8.41 -1.65
CA HIS A 108 4.55 -9.30 -1.08
C HIS A 108 4.83 -9.06 0.42
N PHE A 109 3.93 -8.40 1.17
CA PHE A 109 4.07 -8.23 2.62
C PHE A 109 4.26 -9.55 3.37
N ASP A 110 3.79 -10.68 2.85
CA ASP A 110 3.97 -11.99 3.48
C ASP A 110 5.45 -12.42 3.51
N LYS A 111 6.26 -11.96 2.56
CA LYS A 111 7.71 -12.16 2.56
C LYS A 111 8.35 -11.35 3.69
N GLU A 112 7.97 -10.08 3.80
CA GLU A 112 8.44 -9.19 4.88
C GLU A 112 8.12 -9.80 6.26
N LEU A 113 6.91 -10.35 6.44
CA LEU A 113 6.51 -11.03 7.67
C LEU A 113 7.38 -12.26 7.98
N LYS A 114 7.74 -13.06 6.98
CA LYS A 114 8.59 -14.26 7.15
C LYS A 114 10.03 -13.89 7.46
N GLU A 115 10.57 -12.90 6.76
CA GLU A 115 11.97 -12.48 6.90
C GLU A 115 12.23 -11.83 8.27
N ARG A 116 11.21 -11.15 8.82
CA ARG A 116 11.33 -10.39 10.07
C ARG A 116 10.59 -11.02 11.25
N GLU A 117 10.17 -12.28 11.14
CA GLU A 117 9.34 -12.97 12.14
C GLU A 117 9.89 -12.87 13.58
N LYS A 118 11.22 -12.88 13.74
CA LYS A 118 11.90 -12.83 15.06
C LYS A 118 11.90 -11.45 15.72
N ASP A 119 11.70 -10.39 14.94
CA ASP A 119 11.87 -9.00 15.37
C ASP A 119 10.55 -8.19 15.32
N ILE A 120 9.43 -8.88 15.11
CA ILE A 120 8.09 -8.28 15.01
C ILE A 120 7.27 -8.56 16.26
N ASN A 121 6.59 -7.53 16.75
CA ASN A 121 5.53 -7.67 17.74
C ASN A 121 4.16 -7.90 17.07
N TYR A 122 3.53 -9.04 17.34
CA TYR A 122 2.19 -9.34 16.83
C TYR A 122 1.11 -8.90 17.82
N ILE A 123 0.27 -7.97 17.37
CA ILE A 123 -0.92 -7.55 18.10
C ILE A 123 -2.14 -8.19 17.46
N LYS A 124 -2.80 -9.08 18.22
CA LYS A 124 -4.11 -9.65 17.86
C LYS A 124 -5.22 -8.72 18.35
N ARG A 125 -6.12 -8.33 17.45
CA ARG A 125 -7.31 -7.55 17.74
C ARG A 125 -8.59 -8.38 17.57
#